data_AF-A0A218ZDJ7-F1
#
_entry.id   AF-A0A218ZDJ7-F1
#
_cell.length_a   1.000
_cell.length_b   1.000
_cell.length_c   1.000
_cell.angle_alpha   90.00
_cell.angle_beta   90.00
_cell.angle_gamma   90.00
#
_symmetry.space_group_name_H-M   'P 1'
#
loop_
_entity.id
_entity.type
_entity.pdbx_description
1 polymer ?
#
loop_
_entity_poly.entity_id
_entity_poly.type
_entity_poly.pdbx_seq_one_letter_code
_entity_poly.pdbx_strand_id
1 'polypeptide(L)'
;MSSITVRQQVQTRHSIQRLVTSWVESWSHDESLGHQEQYLTLASQAVLDAQRTVHDLGVLLTTINQRPSPQELAVLHEAVQSAKQCIYRKAEAIEELTSLMTPHRRSIKTLANAIGHLPPKVVRKIVLRCSSQIVQTRSTSKIRSYWLSVVARIPDAKQGLILMTWRRFQSIADIEEHVACDIILDHWICQNFFARPAIVKLFFDVEASQNKRRDYGALIIAISNARQKCWVMTRSLFRFLEKLGQFENIYYTIVRMKKLGMKLPADVIDETLENMTAHDYMLAEKTYRLYRWMRANEKPLRLEVCPNFIFAMVKNSGNPGNSGVTPRTIWSAIGIPLYESMPPSSLALYAFTDPRRPSSLRPIVVEHILKMATIFAYSEQRSQRSAVRNVMQCLFHLRRHHIPVPPELTRAITHAGITRKILSRGWVARERVKWVLKLIEQAEGTDVALTVDKLVAGWNQGVSDRVSLRDTNFVRESNPLRVGPID
;
A
#
# COMPACT_ATOMS: atom_id res chain seq x y z
N MET A 1 0.57 -43.68 28.20
CA MET A 1 0.01 -42.91 27.06
C MET A 1 -0.36 -43.88 25.96
N SER A 2 -1.63 -44.27 25.89
CA SER A 2 -2.15 -45.30 24.98
C SER A 2 -2.23 -44.74 23.55
N SER A 3 -1.54 -45.37 22.61
CA SER A 3 -1.58 -45.00 21.19
C SER A 3 -2.97 -45.28 20.61
N ILE A 4 -3.75 -44.23 20.36
CA ILE A 4 -5.05 -44.32 19.68
C ILE A 4 -4.83 -44.95 18.29
N THR A 5 -5.51 -46.06 18.01
CA THR A 5 -5.38 -46.77 16.73
C THR A 5 -5.85 -45.91 15.55
N VAL A 6 -5.29 -46.13 14.36
CA VAL A 6 -5.62 -45.36 13.13
C VAL A 6 -7.13 -45.38 12.84
N ARG A 7 -7.82 -46.51 13.12
CA ARG A 7 -9.28 -46.63 13.00
C ARG A 7 -10.05 -45.74 13.97
N GLN A 8 -9.65 -45.69 15.24
CA GLN A 8 -10.23 -44.79 16.24
C GLN A 8 -10.03 -43.33 15.85
N GLN A 9 -8.86 -42.95 15.32
CA GLN A 9 -8.64 -41.58 14.83
C GLN A 9 -9.55 -41.21 13.65
N VAL A 10 -9.84 -42.15 12.74
CA VAL A 10 -10.73 -41.90 11.59
C VAL A 10 -12.19 -41.79 12.04
N GLN A 11 -12.63 -42.64 12.97
CA GLN A 11 -13.98 -42.62 13.50
C GLN A 11 -14.26 -41.35 14.32
N THR A 12 -13.34 -40.96 15.22
CA THR A 12 -13.45 -39.70 15.97
C THR A 12 -13.51 -38.48 15.03
N ARG A 13 -12.77 -38.48 13.92
CA ARG A 13 -12.83 -37.41 12.91
C ARG A 13 -14.19 -37.32 12.24
N HIS A 14 -14.79 -38.45 11.86
CA HIS A 14 -16.10 -38.45 11.21
C HIS A 14 -17.20 -37.99 12.16
N SER A 15 -17.14 -38.39 13.43
CA SER A 15 -18.07 -37.94 14.47
C SER A 15 -17.95 -36.44 14.77
N ILE A 16 -16.73 -35.92 14.91
CA ILE A 16 -16.49 -34.47 15.07
C ILE A 16 -17.06 -33.71 13.89
N GLN A 17 -16.84 -34.20 12.67
CA GLN A 17 -17.36 -33.55 11.48
C GLN A 17 -18.90 -33.51 11.46
N ARG A 18 -19.57 -34.64 11.70
CA ARG A 18 -21.04 -34.69 11.74
C ARG A 18 -21.59 -33.75 12.81
N LEU A 19 -20.92 -33.66 13.95
CA LEU A 19 -21.27 -32.74 15.02
C LEU A 19 -21.12 -31.28 14.59
N VAL A 20 -20.02 -30.91 13.93
CA VAL A 20 -19.83 -29.55 13.40
C VAL A 20 -20.88 -29.22 12.34
N THR A 21 -21.22 -30.15 11.44
CA THR A 21 -22.25 -29.93 10.42
C THR A 21 -23.63 -29.74 11.05
N SER A 22 -24.02 -30.61 11.99
CA SER A 22 -25.30 -30.49 12.71
C SER A 22 -25.37 -29.20 13.54
N TRP A 23 -24.24 -28.75 14.09
CA TRP A 23 -24.15 -27.48 14.80
C TRP A 23 -24.32 -26.28 13.85
N VAL A 24 -23.71 -26.32 12.67
CA VAL A 24 -23.90 -25.26 11.65
C VAL A 24 -25.34 -25.21 11.16
N GLU A 25 -26.00 -26.36 11.01
CA GLU A 25 -27.43 -26.46 10.69
C GLU A 25 -28.31 -25.89 11.81
N SER A 26 -27.87 -25.90 13.08
CA SER A 26 -28.62 -25.27 14.16
C SER A 26 -28.75 -23.75 13.98
N TRP A 27 -27.82 -23.10 13.27
CA TRP A 27 -27.89 -21.66 12.99
C TRP A 27 -28.97 -21.25 12.00
N SER A 28 -29.61 -22.19 11.30
CA SER A 28 -30.76 -21.88 10.44
C SER A 28 -32.07 -21.77 11.21
N HIS A 29 -32.08 -22.09 12.50
CA HIS A 29 -33.26 -22.02 13.36
C HIS A 29 -33.16 -20.74 14.20
N ASP A 30 -34.18 -19.87 14.14
CA ASP A 30 -34.24 -18.67 14.97
C ASP A 30 -34.55 -19.08 16.42
N GLU A 31 -33.57 -18.92 17.31
CA GLU A 31 -33.77 -19.09 18.75
C GLU A 31 -34.54 -17.89 19.32
N SER A 32 -35.54 -18.15 20.15
CA SER A 32 -36.30 -17.10 20.83
C SER A 32 -35.42 -16.36 21.83
N LEU A 33 -35.42 -15.02 21.73
CA LEU A 33 -34.67 -14.12 22.59
C LEU A 33 -35.35 -14.02 23.97
N GLY A 34 -35.15 -15.02 24.83
CA GLY A 34 -35.61 -14.94 26.23
C GLY A 34 -34.85 -13.88 27.05
N HIS A 35 -35.46 -13.40 28.15
CA HIS A 35 -34.92 -12.57 29.25
C HIS A 35 -33.68 -11.70 28.94
N GLN A 36 -33.71 -10.90 27.86
CA GLN A 36 -32.63 -9.96 27.51
C GLN A 36 -32.61 -8.71 28.40
N GLU A 37 -33.73 -8.40 29.07
CA GLU A 37 -33.90 -7.20 29.90
C GLU A 37 -32.87 -7.12 31.04
N GLN A 38 -32.59 -8.23 31.72
CA GLN A 38 -31.61 -8.24 32.81
C GLN A 38 -30.19 -7.87 32.33
N TYR A 39 -29.77 -8.38 31.18
CA TYR A 39 -28.45 -8.06 30.61
C TYR A 39 -28.38 -6.61 30.13
N LEU A 40 -29.47 -6.08 29.57
CA LEU A 40 -29.59 -4.67 29.19
C LEU A 40 -29.49 -3.74 30.41
N THR A 41 -30.15 -4.09 31.52
CA THR A 41 -30.06 -3.31 32.77
C THR A 41 -28.64 -3.29 33.31
N LEU A 42 -27.94 -4.43 33.31
CA LEU A 42 -26.54 -4.50 33.74
C LEU A 42 -25.60 -3.70 32.84
N ALA A 43 -25.79 -3.77 31.51
CA ALA A 43 -25.01 -2.99 30.57
C ALA A 43 -25.26 -1.47 30.75
N SER A 44 -26.52 -1.07 30.96
CA SER A 44 -26.90 0.32 31.24
C SER A 44 -26.23 0.83 32.52
N GLN A 45 -26.25 0.04 33.60
CA GLN A 45 -25.57 0.39 34.84
C GLN A 45 -24.06 0.57 34.63
N ALA A 46 -23.43 -0.30 33.85
CA ALA A 46 -22.01 -0.19 33.54
C ALA A 46 -21.65 1.12 32.81
N VAL A 47 -22.52 1.58 31.92
CA VAL A 47 -22.38 2.88 31.23
C VAL A 47 -22.54 4.04 32.21
N LEU A 48 -23.55 4.01 33.08
CA LEU A 48 -23.78 5.05 34.09
C LEU A 48 -22.60 5.19 35.06
N ASP A 49 -22.03 4.07 35.51
CA ASP A 49 -20.85 4.07 36.38
C ASP A 49 -19.63 4.69 35.70
N ALA A 50 -19.42 4.39 34.41
CA ALA A 50 -18.35 4.97 33.62
C ALA A 50 -18.56 6.49 33.42
N GLN A 51 -19.80 6.93 33.20
CA GLN A 51 -20.14 8.36 33.10
C GLN A 51 -19.87 9.10 34.41
N ARG A 52 -20.26 8.55 35.56
CA ARG A 52 -19.95 9.12 36.88
C ARG A 52 -18.45 9.27 37.08
N THR A 53 -17.69 8.24 36.75
CA THR A 53 -16.22 8.25 36.84
C THR A 53 -15.60 9.38 36.00
N VAL A 54 -16.11 9.63 34.79
CA VAL A 54 -15.65 10.74 33.93
C VAL A 54 -16.08 12.10 34.50
N HIS A 55 -17.30 12.19 35.04
CA HIS A 55 -17.81 13.40 35.68
C HIS A 55 -16.96 13.80 36.90
N ASP A 56 -16.66 12.84 37.79
CA ASP A 56 -15.84 13.05 38.98
C ASP A 56 -14.43 13.55 38.61
N LEU A 57 -13.86 13.00 37.53
CA LEU A 57 -12.60 13.47 36.97
C LEU A 57 -12.67 14.90 36.42
N GLY A 58 -13.80 15.23 35.77
CA GLY A 58 -14.08 16.59 35.30
C GLY A 58 -14.16 17.59 36.45
N VAL A 59 -14.85 17.24 37.54
CA VAL A 59 -14.91 18.06 38.76
C VAL A 59 -13.51 18.26 39.34
N LEU A 60 -12.73 17.18 39.48
CA LEU A 60 -11.37 17.25 40.01
C LEU A 60 -10.44 18.13 39.13
N LEU A 61 -10.58 18.08 37.81
CA LEU A 61 -9.87 18.96 36.88
C LEU A 61 -10.25 20.44 37.05
N THR A 62 -11.53 20.74 37.37
CA THR A 62 -11.96 22.13 37.62
C THR A 62 -11.52 22.66 38.99
N THR A 63 -11.31 21.78 39.97
CA THR A 63 -10.84 22.16 41.32
C THR A 63 -9.34 22.48 41.35
N ILE A 64 -8.55 21.84 40.48
CA ILE A 64 -7.11 22.09 40.38
C ILE A 64 -6.87 23.42 39.63
N ASN A 65 -6.32 24.41 40.34
CA ASN A 65 -6.03 25.76 39.81
C ASN A 65 -5.05 25.74 38.60
N GLN A 66 -5.01 26.85 37.84
CA GLN A 66 -4.16 27.03 36.64
C GLN A 66 -2.63 26.82 36.88
N ARG A 67 -2.18 26.76 38.14
CA ARG A 67 -0.81 26.37 38.52
C ARG A 67 -0.85 25.25 39.57
N PRO A 68 -0.95 23.99 39.14
CA PRO A 68 -1.03 22.86 40.05
C PRO A 68 0.30 22.62 40.76
N SER A 69 0.23 22.34 42.05
CA SER A 69 1.36 21.82 42.81
C SER A 69 1.74 20.42 42.32
N PRO A 70 2.99 19.96 42.52
CA PRO A 70 3.41 18.60 42.17
C PRO A 70 2.57 17.50 42.85
N GLN A 71 2.03 17.77 44.04
CA GLN A 71 1.16 16.84 44.77
C GLN A 71 -0.23 16.75 44.13
N GLU A 72 -0.82 17.87 43.73
CA GLU A 72 -2.10 17.89 42.99
C GLU A 72 -1.97 17.21 41.62
N LEU A 73 -0.83 17.35 40.94
CA LEU A 73 -0.54 16.62 39.70
C LEU A 73 -0.45 15.11 39.92
N ALA A 74 0.12 14.66 41.05
CA ALA A 74 0.19 13.24 41.39
C ALA A 74 -1.21 12.66 41.66
N VAL A 75 -2.04 13.37 42.44
CA VAL A 75 -3.42 12.98 42.72
C VAL A 75 -4.26 12.94 41.44
N LEU A 76 -4.13 13.95 40.58
CA LEU A 76 -4.79 13.96 39.27
C LEU A 76 -4.34 12.78 38.40
N HIS A 77 -3.04 12.48 38.38
CA HIS A 77 -2.53 11.35 37.62
C HIS A 77 -3.12 10.03 38.11
N GLU A 78 -3.16 9.82 39.43
CA GLU A 78 -3.74 8.62 40.03
C GLU A 78 -5.24 8.51 39.73
N ALA A 79 -6.00 9.60 39.87
CA ALA A 79 -7.42 9.66 39.53
C ALA A 79 -7.66 9.34 38.04
N VAL A 80 -6.83 9.87 37.13
CA VAL A 80 -6.89 9.56 35.69
C VAL A 80 -6.62 8.08 35.44
N GLN A 81 -5.63 7.47 36.10
CA GLN A 81 -5.36 6.04 35.92
C GLN A 81 -6.48 5.15 36.48
N SER A 82 -7.02 5.50 37.66
CA SER A 82 -8.14 4.80 38.28
C SER A 82 -9.40 4.87 37.39
N ALA A 83 -9.74 6.07 36.94
CA ALA A 83 -10.87 6.30 36.04
C ALA A 83 -10.75 5.49 34.75
N LYS A 84 -9.55 5.50 34.16
CA LYS A 84 -9.22 4.73 32.97
C LYS A 84 -9.37 3.22 33.19
N GLN A 85 -8.90 2.68 34.31
CA GLN A 85 -9.08 1.26 34.65
C GLN A 85 -10.55 0.90 34.86
N CYS A 86 -11.33 1.77 35.51
CA CYS A 86 -12.77 1.60 35.68
C CYS A 86 -13.48 1.49 34.33
N ILE A 87 -13.25 2.45 33.41
CA ILE A 87 -13.85 2.45 32.07
C ILE A 87 -13.50 1.17 31.31
N TYR A 88 -12.27 0.67 31.43
CA TYR A 88 -11.87 -0.57 30.76
C TYR A 88 -12.62 -1.79 31.30
N ARG A 89 -12.72 -1.95 32.62
CA ARG A 89 -13.49 -3.04 33.23
C ARG A 89 -14.96 -2.99 32.81
N LYS A 90 -15.55 -1.80 32.76
CA LYS A 90 -16.95 -1.62 32.32
C LYS A 90 -17.14 -1.95 30.84
N ALA A 91 -16.19 -1.60 29.97
CA ALA A 91 -16.22 -1.98 28.56
C ALA A 91 -16.12 -3.51 28.35
N GLU A 92 -15.28 -4.19 29.14
CA GLU A 92 -15.19 -5.66 29.12
C GLU A 92 -16.50 -6.32 29.55
N ALA A 93 -17.13 -5.82 30.63
CA ALA A 93 -18.42 -6.32 31.08
C ALA A 93 -19.51 -6.14 30.01
N ILE A 94 -19.55 -4.99 29.32
CA ILE A 94 -20.51 -4.74 28.23
C ILE A 94 -20.30 -5.73 27.08
N GLU A 95 -19.06 -6.00 26.67
CA GLU A 95 -18.77 -6.98 25.61
C GLU A 95 -19.17 -8.40 26.01
N GLU A 96 -18.93 -8.80 27.27
CA GLU A 96 -19.36 -10.10 27.79
C GLU A 96 -20.89 -10.23 27.77
N LEU A 97 -21.61 -9.23 28.27
CA LEU A 97 -23.08 -9.18 28.24
C LEU A 97 -23.62 -9.23 26.81
N THR A 98 -23.00 -8.48 25.88
CA THR A 98 -23.37 -8.49 24.45
C THR A 98 -23.20 -9.89 23.84
N SER A 99 -22.16 -10.62 24.25
CA SER A 99 -21.94 -12.00 23.80
C SER A 99 -22.99 -12.99 24.32
N LEU A 100 -23.54 -12.74 25.51
CA LEU A 100 -24.63 -13.54 26.10
C LEU A 100 -25.99 -13.24 25.44
N MET A 101 -26.22 -11.98 25.08
CA MET A 101 -27.46 -11.55 24.41
C MET A 101 -27.58 -12.04 22.97
N THR A 102 -26.48 -12.45 22.33
CA THR A 102 -26.45 -12.85 20.92
C THR A 102 -26.13 -14.35 20.79
N PRO A 103 -27.13 -15.25 20.73
CA PRO A 103 -26.91 -16.71 20.82
C PRO A 103 -25.92 -17.24 19.78
N HIS A 104 -25.99 -16.75 18.54
CA HIS A 104 -25.04 -17.12 17.49
C HIS A 104 -23.59 -16.68 17.80
N ARG A 105 -23.36 -15.54 18.46
CA ARG A 105 -21.98 -15.13 18.84
C ARG A 105 -21.39 -16.11 19.84
N ARG A 106 -22.18 -16.51 20.85
CA ARG A 106 -21.78 -17.54 21.82
C ARG A 106 -21.50 -18.88 21.13
N SER A 107 -22.42 -19.30 20.27
CA SER A 107 -22.31 -20.54 19.49
C SER A 107 -21.03 -20.58 18.64
N ILE A 108 -20.75 -19.50 17.89
CA ILE A 108 -19.53 -19.35 17.09
C ILE A 108 -18.28 -19.41 17.97
N LYS A 109 -18.26 -18.72 19.12
CA LYS A 109 -17.11 -18.70 20.05
C LYS A 109 -16.83 -20.10 20.60
N THR A 110 -17.86 -20.81 21.04
CA THR A 110 -17.74 -22.18 21.57
C THR A 110 -17.20 -23.12 20.51
N LEU A 111 -17.73 -23.05 19.28
CA LEU A 111 -17.29 -23.90 18.17
C LEU A 111 -15.84 -23.60 17.76
N ALA A 112 -15.46 -22.33 17.66
CA ALA A 112 -14.10 -21.92 17.35
C ALA A 112 -13.11 -22.42 18.41
N ASN A 113 -13.45 -22.30 19.69
CA ASN A 113 -12.64 -22.83 20.79
C ASN A 113 -12.53 -24.37 20.72
N ALA A 114 -13.65 -25.08 20.53
CA ALA A 114 -13.63 -26.54 20.43
C ALA A 114 -12.75 -27.03 19.27
N ILE A 115 -12.84 -26.40 18.10
CA ILE A 115 -11.97 -26.70 16.96
C ILE A 115 -10.52 -26.33 17.27
N GLY A 116 -10.27 -25.21 17.95
CA GLY A 116 -8.94 -24.73 18.32
C GLY A 116 -8.11 -25.69 19.18
N HIS A 117 -8.74 -26.52 19.99
CA HIS A 117 -8.04 -27.53 20.81
C HIS A 117 -7.57 -28.76 20.00
N LEU A 118 -7.92 -28.85 18.72
CA LEU A 118 -7.53 -29.96 17.86
C LEU A 118 -6.16 -29.70 17.19
N PRO A 119 -5.42 -30.76 16.82
CA PRO A 119 -4.15 -30.60 16.11
C PRO A 119 -4.29 -29.80 14.79
N PRO A 120 -3.34 -28.94 14.40
CA PRO A 120 -3.48 -28.04 13.23
C PRO A 120 -3.81 -28.75 11.90
N LYS A 121 -3.28 -29.97 11.71
CA LYS A 121 -3.59 -30.80 10.52
C LYS A 121 -5.06 -31.25 10.50
N VAL A 122 -5.65 -31.50 11.67
CA VAL A 122 -7.05 -31.90 11.82
C VAL A 122 -7.96 -30.68 11.63
N VAL A 123 -7.63 -29.55 12.25
CA VAL A 123 -8.33 -28.27 12.06
C VAL A 123 -8.45 -27.92 10.58
N ARG A 124 -7.32 -27.94 9.85
CA ARG A 124 -7.32 -27.63 8.41
C ARG A 124 -8.25 -28.55 7.61
N LYS A 125 -8.29 -29.85 7.92
CA LYS A 125 -9.16 -30.82 7.23
C LYS A 125 -10.63 -30.60 7.56
N ILE A 126 -10.97 -30.34 8.82
CA ILE A 126 -12.35 -30.03 9.25
C ILE A 126 -12.81 -28.76 8.54
N VAL A 127 -12.01 -27.68 8.60
CA VAL A 127 -12.36 -26.41 7.97
C VAL A 127 -12.58 -26.57 6.47
N LEU A 128 -11.66 -27.24 5.77
CA LEU A 128 -11.79 -27.48 4.33
C LEU A 128 -13.08 -28.24 3.96
N ARG A 129 -13.41 -29.29 4.70
CA ARG A 129 -14.53 -30.16 4.36
C ARG A 129 -15.88 -29.51 4.72
N CYS A 130 -15.98 -28.91 5.89
CA CYS A 130 -17.18 -28.17 6.31
C CYS A 130 -17.42 -26.96 5.39
N SER A 131 -16.38 -26.21 5.02
CA SER A 131 -16.51 -25.15 4.02
C SER A 131 -17.01 -25.67 2.68
N SER A 132 -16.51 -26.82 2.18
CA SER A 132 -17.02 -27.42 0.94
C SER A 132 -18.49 -27.82 1.05
N GLN A 133 -18.91 -28.37 2.19
CA GLN A 133 -20.30 -28.77 2.41
C GLN A 133 -21.24 -27.56 2.44
N ILE A 134 -20.86 -26.48 3.13
CA ILE A 134 -21.64 -25.22 3.20
C ILE A 134 -21.83 -24.63 1.79
N VAL A 135 -20.81 -24.69 0.93
CA VAL A 135 -20.92 -24.30 -0.48
C VAL A 135 -21.92 -25.17 -1.24
N GLN A 136 -21.90 -26.48 -1.03
CA GLN A 136 -22.76 -27.44 -1.74
C GLN A 136 -24.24 -27.33 -1.33
N THR A 137 -24.53 -26.99 -0.07
CA THR A 137 -25.90 -26.97 0.47
C THR A 137 -26.70 -25.71 0.14
N ARG A 138 -26.25 -24.86 -0.80
CA ARG A 138 -26.87 -23.55 -1.12
C ARG A 138 -27.15 -22.71 0.13
N SER A 139 -26.24 -22.75 1.10
CA SER A 139 -26.38 -22.05 2.38
C SER A 139 -26.59 -20.54 2.19
N THR A 140 -27.36 -19.92 3.10
CA THR A 140 -27.60 -18.46 3.09
C THR A 140 -26.30 -17.68 3.28
N SER A 141 -26.28 -16.40 2.88
CA SER A 141 -25.16 -15.49 3.18
C SER A 141 -24.82 -15.47 4.67
N LYS A 142 -25.85 -15.48 5.54
CA LYS A 142 -25.73 -15.53 7.01
C LYS A 142 -24.91 -16.72 7.51
N ILE A 143 -25.18 -17.94 7.02
CA ILE A 143 -24.44 -19.15 7.42
C ILE A 143 -22.98 -19.08 7.00
N ARG A 144 -22.69 -18.59 5.77
CA ARG A 144 -21.32 -18.39 5.28
C ARG A 144 -20.55 -17.41 6.17
N SER A 145 -21.19 -16.31 6.56
CA SER A 145 -20.63 -15.30 7.46
C SER A 145 -20.34 -15.87 8.85
N TYR A 146 -21.25 -16.66 9.43
CA TYR A 146 -21.05 -17.31 10.72
C TYR A 146 -19.91 -18.32 10.68
N TRP A 147 -19.82 -19.12 9.62
CA TRP A 147 -18.71 -20.04 9.46
C TRP A 147 -17.37 -19.32 9.30
N LEU A 148 -17.30 -18.24 8.53
CA LEU A 148 -16.08 -17.42 8.45
C LEU A 148 -15.70 -16.82 9.80
N SER A 149 -16.70 -16.36 10.58
CA SER A 149 -16.47 -15.87 11.94
C SER A 149 -15.92 -16.98 12.86
N VAL A 150 -16.38 -18.24 12.72
CA VAL A 150 -15.75 -19.38 13.42
C VAL A 150 -14.29 -19.50 13.03
N VAL A 151 -14.00 -19.57 11.73
CA VAL A 151 -12.62 -19.78 11.24
C VAL A 151 -11.70 -18.64 11.66
N ALA A 152 -12.18 -17.40 11.67
CA ALA A 152 -11.44 -16.23 12.12
C ALA A 152 -11.09 -16.27 13.62
N ARG A 153 -11.97 -16.86 14.44
CA ARG A 153 -11.84 -16.95 15.90
C ARG A 153 -11.07 -18.18 16.39
N ILE A 154 -10.67 -19.10 15.50
CA ILE A 154 -9.85 -20.25 15.89
C ILE A 154 -8.50 -19.74 16.43
N PRO A 155 -8.12 -20.08 17.68
CA PRO A 155 -6.82 -19.73 18.26
C PRO A 155 -5.65 -20.20 17.38
N ASP A 156 -4.65 -19.34 17.20
CA ASP A 156 -3.43 -19.62 16.39
C ASP A 156 -3.69 -20.05 14.93
N ALA A 157 -4.90 -19.79 14.41
CA ALA A 157 -5.21 -20.07 13.02
C ALA A 157 -4.35 -19.20 12.09
N LYS A 158 -3.56 -19.86 11.24
CA LYS A 158 -2.78 -19.18 10.20
C LYS A 158 -3.71 -18.38 9.30
N GLN A 159 -3.34 -17.13 8.99
CA GLN A 159 -4.06 -16.24 8.06
C GLN A 159 -4.43 -16.93 6.73
N GLY A 160 -3.59 -17.84 6.24
CA GLY A 160 -3.83 -18.61 5.01
C GLY A 160 -5.08 -19.50 5.07
N LEU A 161 -5.47 -20.00 6.25
CA LEU A 161 -6.69 -20.79 6.43
C LEU A 161 -7.94 -19.92 6.22
N ILE A 162 -7.95 -18.72 6.79
CA ILE A 162 -9.04 -17.74 6.63
C ILE A 162 -9.15 -17.31 5.17
N LEU A 163 -8.03 -16.90 4.54
CA LEU A 163 -8.01 -16.47 3.14
C LEU A 163 -8.55 -17.56 2.19
N MET A 164 -8.17 -18.81 2.42
CA MET A 164 -8.64 -19.94 1.61
C MET A 164 -10.15 -20.16 1.78
N THR A 165 -10.67 -20.12 3.00
CA THR A 165 -12.11 -20.24 3.26
C THR A 165 -12.88 -19.05 2.68
N TRP A 166 -12.33 -17.84 2.81
CA TRP A 166 -12.91 -16.60 2.31
C TRP A 166 -13.06 -16.63 0.79
N ARG A 167 -11.99 -16.93 0.05
CA ARG A 167 -12.02 -17.05 -1.42
C ARG A 167 -13.06 -18.06 -1.90
N ARG A 168 -13.21 -19.18 -1.18
CA ARG A 168 -14.20 -20.21 -1.50
C ARG A 168 -15.64 -19.73 -1.32
N PHE A 169 -15.90 -18.82 -0.40
CA PHE A 169 -17.25 -18.26 -0.23
C PHE A 169 -17.50 -17.06 -1.15
N GLN A 170 -16.47 -16.27 -1.42
CA GLN A 170 -16.51 -15.16 -2.36
C GLN A 170 -16.79 -15.63 -3.80
N SER A 171 -16.35 -16.83 -4.18
CA SER A 171 -16.67 -17.40 -5.50
C SER A 171 -18.16 -17.70 -5.72
N ILE A 172 -18.99 -17.64 -4.68
CA ILE A 172 -20.45 -17.87 -4.75
C ILE A 172 -21.20 -16.55 -4.68
N ALA A 173 -20.84 -15.71 -3.71
CA ALA A 173 -21.35 -14.34 -3.60
C ALA A 173 -20.38 -13.52 -2.77
N ASP A 174 -20.36 -12.21 -3.03
CA ASP A 174 -19.54 -11.28 -2.26
C ASP A 174 -19.92 -11.26 -0.78
N ILE A 175 -18.90 -11.03 0.05
CA ILE A 175 -19.06 -10.84 1.48
C ILE A 175 -19.20 -9.35 1.71
N GLU A 176 -20.34 -8.96 2.27
CA GLU A 176 -20.65 -7.57 2.55
C GLU A 176 -19.59 -6.94 3.46
N GLU A 177 -19.22 -5.68 3.17
CA GLU A 177 -18.09 -5.00 3.83
C GLU A 177 -18.24 -4.95 5.37
N HIS A 178 -19.45 -4.72 5.86
CA HIS A 178 -19.70 -4.64 7.30
C HIS A 178 -19.46 -5.98 8.00
N VAL A 179 -19.87 -7.09 7.38
CA VAL A 179 -19.59 -8.45 7.86
C VAL A 179 -18.10 -8.72 7.79
N ALA A 180 -17.44 -8.30 6.72
CA ALA A 180 -16.01 -8.48 6.55
C ALA A 180 -15.21 -7.78 7.65
N CYS A 181 -15.60 -6.55 8.01
CA CYS A 181 -14.99 -5.81 9.10
C CYS A 181 -15.10 -6.54 10.44
N ASP A 182 -16.27 -7.11 10.75
CA ASP A 182 -16.48 -7.88 11.99
C ASP A 182 -15.59 -9.12 12.04
N ILE A 183 -15.54 -9.88 10.95
CA ILE A 183 -14.71 -11.09 10.86
C ILE A 183 -13.21 -10.74 11.01
N ILE A 184 -12.75 -9.66 10.39
CA ILE A 184 -11.35 -9.22 10.47
C ILE A 184 -11.03 -8.73 11.89
N LEU A 185 -11.91 -7.95 12.51
CA LEU A 185 -11.74 -7.47 13.88
C LEU A 185 -11.68 -8.66 14.86
N ASP A 186 -12.59 -9.61 14.74
CA ASP A 186 -12.58 -10.83 15.55
C ASP A 186 -11.29 -11.64 15.35
N HIS A 187 -10.81 -11.77 14.11
CA HIS A 187 -9.53 -12.42 13.84
C HIS A 187 -8.39 -11.71 14.58
N TRP A 188 -8.33 -10.38 14.50
CA TRP A 188 -7.26 -9.64 15.18
C TRP A 188 -7.33 -9.76 16.69
N ILE A 189 -8.53 -9.80 17.26
CA ILE A 189 -8.73 -10.00 18.71
C ILE A 189 -8.28 -11.40 19.12
N CYS A 190 -8.68 -12.45 18.41
CA CYS A 190 -8.32 -13.84 18.74
C CYS A 190 -6.83 -14.15 18.54
N GLN A 191 -6.12 -13.38 17.72
CA GLN A 191 -4.67 -13.47 17.56
C GLN A 191 -3.90 -12.52 18.51
N ASN A 192 -4.57 -11.94 19.52
CA ASN A 192 -3.98 -11.07 20.53
C ASN A 192 -3.24 -9.83 19.96
N PHE A 193 -3.71 -9.27 18.84
CA PHE A 193 -3.11 -8.05 18.27
C PHE A 193 -3.40 -6.79 19.09
N PHE A 194 -4.44 -6.82 19.92
CA PHE A 194 -4.85 -5.69 20.75
C PHE A 194 -4.60 -5.96 22.22
N ALA A 195 -4.06 -4.96 22.92
CA ALA A 195 -3.97 -5.02 24.38
C ALA A 195 -5.34 -4.87 25.06
N ARG A 196 -6.30 -4.21 24.39
CA ARG A 196 -7.64 -3.90 24.92
C ARG A 196 -8.72 -4.11 23.86
N PRO A 197 -9.10 -5.37 23.58
CA PRO A 197 -10.01 -5.70 22.49
C PRO A 197 -11.44 -5.15 22.67
N ALA A 198 -11.95 -5.16 23.91
CA ALA A 198 -13.31 -4.66 24.21
C ALA A 198 -13.47 -3.16 23.87
N ILE A 199 -12.43 -2.36 24.13
CA ILE A 199 -12.43 -0.93 23.81
C ILE A 199 -12.42 -0.69 22.30
N VAL A 200 -11.66 -1.48 21.52
CA VAL A 200 -11.67 -1.36 20.06
C VAL A 200 -13.04 -1.67 19.48
N LYS A 201 -13.71 -2.72 19.98
CA LYS A 201 -15.08 -3.07 19.58
C LYS A 201 -16.07 -1.95 19.90
N LEU A 202 -16.02 -1.42 21.12
CA LEU A 202 -16.89 -0.32 21.53
C LEU A 202 -16.68 0.93 20.65
N PHE A 203 -15.43 1.32 20.39
CA PHE A 203 -15.17 2.42 19.45
C PHE A 203 -15.67 2.11 18.04
N PHE A 204 -15.55 0.87 17.57
CA PHE A 204 -16.03 0.50 16.25
C PHE A 204 -17.56 0.57 16.15
N ASP A 205 -18.28 0.11 17.18
CA ASP A 205 -19.73 0.21 17.25
C ASP A 205 -20.21 1.67 17.34
N VAL A 206 -19.51 2.50 18.11
CA VAL A 206 -19.78 3.96 18.20
C VAL A 206 -19.55 4.64 16.84
N GLU A 207 -18.41 4.40 16.21
CA GLU A 207 -18.07 4.98 14.90
C GLU A 207 -19.06 4.53 13.80
N ALA A 208 -19.43 3.25 13.80
CA ALA A 208 -20.40 2.71 12.86
C ALA A 208 -21.79 3.35 13.05
N SER A 209 -22.19 3.60 14.31
CA SER A 209 -23.48 4.22 14.65
C SER A 209 -23.52 5.70 14.23
N GLN A 210 -22.49 6.47 14.57
CA GLN A 210 -22.41 7.90 14.23
C GLN A 210 -22.37 8.15 12.73
N ASN A 211 -21.64 7.30 12.00
CA ASN A 211 -21.46 7.44 10.57
C ASN A 211 -22.49 6.69 9.71
N LYS A 212 -23.39 5.92 10.34
CA LYS A 212 -24.35 5.01 9.69
C LYS A 212 -23.70 4.04 8.69
N ARG A 213 -22.41 3.74 8.88
CA ARG A 213 -21.60 2.90 7.98
C ARG A 213 -20.58 2.12 8.78
N ARG A 214 -20.63 0.79 8.65
CA ARG A 214 -19.67 -0.15 9.22
C ARG A 214 -18.74 -0.58 8.08
N ASP A 215 -17.74 0.25 7.81
CA ASP A 215 -16.81 0.11 6.68
C ASP A 215 -15.35 -0.02 7.16
N TYR A 216 -14.42 -0.35 6.26
CA TYR A 216 -13.00 -0.51 6.60
C TYR A 216 -12.38 0.77 7.16
N GLY A 217 -12.85 1.94 6.74
CA GLY A 217 -12.39 3.23 7.26
C GLY A 217 -12.81 3.45 8.71
N ALA A 218 -14.07 3.11 9.04
CA ALA A 218 -14.62 3.12 10.41
C ALA A 218 -13.83 2.18 11.33
N LEU A 219 -13.42 1.02 10.83
CA LEU A 219 -12.59 0.07 11.58
C LEU A 219 -11.20 0.66 11.91
N ILE A 220 -10.55 1.31 10.94
CA ILE A 220 -9.23 1.91 11.15
C ILE A 220 -9.31 3.08 12.14
N ILE A 221 -10.31 3.97 12.02
CA ILE A 221 -10.45 5.10 12.95
C ILE A 221 -10.78 4.61 14.37
N ALA A 222 -11.59 3.56 14.53
CA ALA A 222 -11.86 2.96 15.82
C ALA A 222 -10.57 2.46 16.50
N ILE A 223 -9.67 1.83 15.75
CA ILE A 223 -8.36 1.39 16.25
C ILE A 223 -7.48 2.59 16.63
N SER A 224 -7.53 3.67 15.85
CA SER A 224 -6.84 4.93 16.13
C SER A 224 -7.34 5.57 17.43
N ASN A 225 -8.66 5.67 17.60
CA ASN A 225 -9.31 6.25 18.78
C ASN A 225 -9.06 5.41 20.04
N ALA A 226 -8.99 4.07 19.89
CA ALA A 226 -8.59 3.15 20.95
C ALA A 226 -7.09 3.24 21.33
N ARG A 227 -6.30 4.12 20.67
CA ARG A 227 -4.85 4.27 20.85
C ARG A 227 -4.07 2.95 20.73
N GLN A 228 -4.51 2.09 19.81
CA GLN A 228 -3.84 0.83 19.50
C GLN A 228 -2.89 1.01 18.30
N LYS A 229 -2.25 -0.07 17.85
CA LYS A 229 -1.27 -0.09 16.74
C LYS A 229 -1.94 0.14 15.36
N CYS A 230 -2.58 1.30 15.17
CA CYS A 230 -3.38 1.67 14.00
C CYS A 230 -2.69 1.36 12.66
N TRP A 231 -1.48 1.87 12.44
CA TRP A 231 -0.77 1.69 11.16
C TRP A 231 -0.32 0.25 10.90
N VAL A 232 -0.06 -0.54 11.94
CA VAL A 232 0.23 -1.97 11.80
C VAL A 232 -1.03 -2.70 11.33
N MET A 233 -2.19 -2.36 11.89
CA MET A 233 -3.47 -2.94 11.50
C MET A 233 -3.91 -2.47 10.11
N THR A 234 -3.70 -1.20 9.73
CA THR A 234 -3.93 -0.72 8.37
C THR A 234 -3.11 -1.52 7.36
N ARG A 235 -1.81 -1.73 7.60
CA ARG A 235 -0.96 -2.57 6.74
C ARG A 235 -1.45 -4.02 6.70
N SER A 236 -1.86 -4.58 7.85
CA SER A 236 -2.43 -5.92 7.90
C SER A 236 -3.72 -6.03 7.08
N LEU A 237 -4.58 -5.02 7.13
CA LEU A 237 -5.83 -4.96 6.38
C LEU A 237 -5.55 -4.87 4.88
N PHE A 238 -4.71 -3.94 4.45
CA PHE A 238 -4.38 -3.78 3.03
C PHE A 238 -3.75 -5.05 2.49
N ARG A 239 -2.79 -5.66 3.17
CA ARG A 239 -2.23 -6.97 2.77
C ARG A 239 -3.28 -8.09 2.72
N PHE A 240 -4.28 -8.07 3.60
CA PHE A 240 -5.36 -9.05 3.57
C PHE A 240 -6.25 -8.85 2.33
N LEU A 241 -6.64 -7.61 2.05
CA LEU A 241 -7.44 -7.24 0.87
C LEU A 241 -6.67 -7.47 -0.45
N GLU A 242 -5.37 -7.16 -0.49
CA GLU A 242 -4.47 -7.45 -1.61
C GLU A 242 -4.44 -8.95 -1.91
N LYS A 243 -4.31 -9.80 -0.88
CA LYS A 243 -4.37 -11.26 -1.04
C LYS A 243 -5.75 -11.74 -1.50
N LEU A 244 -6.82 -10.98 -1.28
CA LEU A 244 -8.14 -11.28 -1.82
C LEU A 244 -8.37 -10.69 -3.22
N GLY A 245 -7.42 -9.92 -3.76
CA GLY A 245 -7.58 -9.19 -5.03
C GLY A 245 -8.52 -7.98 -4.94
N GLN A 246 -8.87 -7.55 -3.72
CA GLN A 246 -9.83 -6.47 -3.49
C GLN A 246 -9.15 -5.09 -3.45
N PHE A 247 -8.45 -4.72 -4.52
CA PHE A 247 -7.69 -3.46 -4.59
C PHE A 247 -8.59 -2.22 -4.61
N GLU A 248 -9.80 -2.31 -5.16
CA GLU A 248 -10.77 -1.22 -5.12
C GLU A 248 -11.20 -0.89 -3.68
N ASN A 249 -11.40 -1.90 -2.85
CA ASN A 249 -11.73 -1.72 -1.43
C ASN A 249 -10.62 -0.96 -0.70
N ILE A 250 -9.35 -1.16 -1.06
CA ILE A 250 -8.23 -0.39 -0.50
C ILE A 250 -8.33 1.08 -0.89
N TYR A 251 -8.58 1.37 -2.18
CA TYR A 251 -8.80 2.74 -2.64
C TYR A 251 -9.97 3.41 -1.91
N TYR A 252 -11.13 2.75 -1.82
CA TYR A 252 -12.30 3.29 -1.12
C TYR A 252 -12.05 3.46 0.38
N THR A 253 -11.28 2.57 1.01
CA THR A 253 -10.84 2.71 2.40
C THR A 253 -10.02 3.98 2.58
N ILE A 254 -9.07 4.26 1.68
CA ILE A 254 -8.24 5.48 1.74
C ILE A 254 -9.11 6.73 1.50
N VAL A 255 -10.08 6.68 0.57
CA VAL A 255 -11.05 7.77 0.38
C VAL A 255 -11.83 8.03 1.66
N ARG A 256 -12.25 6.97 2.35
CA ARG A 256 -12.98 7.07 3.61
C ARG A 256 -12.10 7.64 4.73
N MET A 257 -10.86 7.16 4.86
CA MET A 257 -9.87 7.70 5.79
C MET A 257 -9.64 9.20 5.57
N LYS A 258 -9.60 9.68 4.31
CA LYS A 258 -9.51 11.12 4.01
C LYS A 258 -10.69 11.90 4.56
N LYS A 259 -11.91 11.40 4.34
CA LYS A 259 -13.15 12.03 4.82
C LYS A 259 -13.18 12.09 6.35
N LEU A 260 -12.59 11.10 7.01
CA LEU A 260 -12.45 11.03 8.46
C LEU A 260 -11.24 11.83 9.00
N GLY A 261 -10.55 12.61 8.16
CA GLY A 261 -9.45 13.47 8.57
C GLY A 261 -8.14 12.74 8.91
N MET A 262 -8.03 11.45 8.58
CA MET A 262 -6.82 10.67 8.87
C MET A 262 -5.69 11.02 7.90
N LYS A 263 -4.48 11.14 8.44
CA LYS A 263 -3.25 11.28 7.64
C LYS A 263 -2.51 9.95 7.58
N LEU A 264 -2.18 9.49 6.37
CA LEU A 264 -1.52 8.22 6.10
C LEU A 264 0.01 8.39 6.02
N PRO A 265 0.80 7.58 6.75
CA PRO A 265 2.26 7.54 6.60
C PRO A 265 2.73 6.87 5.29
N ALA A 266 3.88 7.32 4.76
CA ALA A 266 4.45 6.77 3.53
C ALA A 266 4.79 5.26 3.61
N ASP A 267 5.25 4.79 4.76
CA ASP A 267 5.64 3.40 4.95
C ASP A 267 4.46 2.42 4.89
N VAL A 268 3.22 2.90 5.05
CA VAL A 268 2.01 2.07 4.91
C VAL A 268 1.63 1.92 3.44
N ILE A 269 1.86 2.93 2.61
CA ILE A 269 1.35 2.97 1.23
C ILE A 269 2.31 2.41 0.18
N ASP A 270 3.64 2.42 0.43
CA ASP A 270 4.64 1.98 -0.57
C ASP A 270 4.35 0.57 -1.13
N GLU A 271 4.27 -0.42 -0.25
CA GLU A 271 4.07 -1.84 -0.63
C GLU A 271 2.69 -2.04 -1.28
N THR A 272 1.68 -1.31 -0.81
CA THR A 272 0.34 -1.35 -1.39
C THR A 272 0.33 -0.80 -2.81
N LEU A 273 1.02 0.31 -3.08
CA LEU A 273 1.14 0.85 -4.45
C LEU A 273 1.88 -0.11 -5.37
N GLU A 274 2.91 -0.78 -4.88
CA GLU A 274 3.64 -1.80 -5.64
C GLU A 274 2.72 -2.96 -6.05
N ASN A 275 1.98 -3.51 -5.08
CA ASN A 275 1.05 -4.61 -5.31
C ASN A 275 -0.12 -4.19 -6.21
N MET A 276 -0.66 -2.98 -6.02
CA MET A 276 -1.71 -2.43 -6.89
C MET A 276 -1.22 -2.24 -8.32
N THR A 277 0.03 -1.82 -8.53
CA THR A 277 0.59 -1.60 -9.88
C THR A 277 0.67 -2.89 -10.67
N ALA A 278 0.98 -4.01 -10.02
CA ALA A 278 1.00 -5.32 -10.66
C ALA A 278 -0.39 -5.77 -11.15
N HIS A 279 -1.47 -5.22 -10.57
CA HIS A 279 -2.84 -5.53 -10.94
C HIS A 279 -3.46 -4.48 -11.89
N ASP A 280 -3.50 -3.22 -11.46
CA ASP A 280 -4.00 -2.08 -12.21
C ASP A 280 -3.22 -0.80 -11.84
N TYR A 281 -2.35 -0.38 -12.76
CA TYR A 281 -1.60 0.87 -12.63
C TYR A 281 -2.51 2.11 -12.49
N MET A 282 -3.65 2.16 -13.19
CA MET A 282 -4.52 3.34 -13.15
C MET A 282 -5.15 3.51 -11.76
N LEU A 283 -5.54 2.40 -11.12
CA LEU A 283 -6.02 2.40 -9.75
C LEU A 283 -4.91 2.77 -8.76
N ALA A 284 -3.69 2.24 -8.95
CA ALA A 284 -2.51 2.62 -8.15
C ALA A 284 -2.22 4.13 -8.25
N GLU A 285 -2.29 4.69 -9.46
CA GLU A 285 -2.05 6.12 -9.70
C GLU A 285 -3.14 6.99 -9.06
N LYS A 286 -4.42 6.63 -9.19
CA LYS A 286 -5.54 7.29 -8.50
C LYS A 286 -5.34 7.27 -6.98
N THR A 287 -4.91 6.14 -6.44
CA THR A 287 -4.63 5.95 -5.02
C THR A 287 -3.46 6.83 -4.55
N TYR A 288 -2.36 6.87 -5.33
CA TYR A 288 -1.22 7.73 -5.02
C TYR A 288 -1.60 9.21 -5.03
N ARG A 289 -2.40 9.67 -6.00
CA ARG A 289 -2.88 11.07 -6.05
C ARG A 289 -3.69 11.43 -4.81
N LEU A 290 -4.55 10.52 -4.36
CA LEU A 290 -5.32 10.70 -3.14
C LEU A 290 -4.40 10.79 -1.92
N TYR A 291 -3.45 9.85 -1.81
CA TYR A 291 -2.45 9.80 -0.75
C TYR A 291 -1.61 11.09 -0.65
N ARG A 292 -1.25 11.72 -1.77
CA ARG A 292 -0.47 12.99 -1.75
C ARG A 292 -1.11 14.09 -0.89
N TRP A 293 -2.44 14.12 -0.80
CA TRP A 293 -3.18 15.08 0.01
C TRP A 293 -3.40 14.62 1.46
N MET A 294 -3.01 13.40 1.78
CA MET A 294 -3.22 12.76 3.08
C MET A 294 -1.91 12.45 3.80
N ARG A 295 -0.76 12.91 3.30
CA ARG A 295 0.53 12.54 3.88
C ARG A 295 0.63 12.96 5.34
N ALA A 296 0.94 12.01 6.23
CA ALA A 296 1.24 12.29 7.63
C ALA A 296 2.62 12.91 7.82
N ASN A 297 3.54 12.65 6.90
CA ASN A 297 4.91 13.13 6.92
C ASN A 297 5.39 13.46 5.51
N GLU A 298 6.47 14.25 5.41
CA GLU A 298 7.10 14.58 4.14
C GLU A 298 8.01 13.45 3.62
N LYS A 299 7.92 12.25 4.20
CA LYS A 299 8.78 11.14 3.80
C LYS A 299 8.47 10.72 2.36
N PRO A 300 9.49 10.58 1.50
CA PRO A 300 9.29 10.14 0.13
C PRO A 300 8.86 8.68 0.06
N LEU A 301 8.28 8.30 -1.08
CA LEU A 301 8.10 6.91 -1.43
C LEU A 301 9.47 6.25 -1.57
N ARG A 302 9.60 5.03 -1.04
CA ARG A 302 10.86 4.29 -1.10
C ARG A 302 10.98 3.59 -2.44
N LEU A 303 11.90 4.06 -3.29
CA LEU A 303 12.18 3.48 -4.62
C LEU A 303 12.53 1.99 -4.56
N GLU A 304 13.08 1.50 -3.44
CA GLU A 304 13.38 0.09 -3.23
C GLU A 304 12.15 -0.78 -2.90
N VAL A 305 11.08 -0.18 -2.37
CA VAL A 305 9.87 -0.91 -1.94
C VAL A 305 8.79 -0.87 -3.02
N CYS A 306 8.68 0.24 -3.76
CA CYS A 306 7.69 0.38 -4.84
C CYS A 306 8.29 0.71 -6.22
N PRO A 307 9.31 -0.04 -6.69
CA PRO A 307 10.00 0.27 -7.93
C PRO A 307 9.09 0.19 -9.15
N ASN A 308 8.20 -0.81 -9.26
CA ASN A 308 7.37 -0.98 -10.44
C ASN A 308 6.31 0.10 -10.53
N PHE A 309 5.77 0.57 -9.40
CA PHE A 309 4.92 1.76 -9.39
C PHE A 309 5.65 2.99 -9.96
N ILE A 310 6.88 3.26 -9.50
CA ILE A 310 7.68 4.39 -10.00
C ILE A 310 8.01 4.22 -11.49
N PHE A 311 8.39 3.01 -11.94
CA PHE A 311 8.66 2.74 -13.35
C PHE A 311 7.42 2.94 -14.21
N ALA A 312 6.25 2.53 -13.74
CA ALA A 312 4.98 2.73 -14.43
C ALA A 312 4.61 4.23 -14.49
N MET A 313 4.85 4.98 -13.41
CA MET A 313 4.72 6.44 -13.43
C MET A 313 5.64 7.05 -14.48
N VAL A 314 6.90 6.60 -14.57
CA VAL A 314 7.84 7.07 -15.61
C VAL A 314 7.33 6.67 -17.00
N LYS A 315 6.86 5.44 -17.22
CA LYS A 315 6.40 5.00 -18.54
C LYS A 315 5.21 5.81 -19.05
N ASN A 316 4.25 6.10 -18.18
CA ASN A 316 3.00 6.79 -18.53
C ASN A 316 3.08 8.32 -18.42
N SER A 317 4.16 8.84 -17.83
CA SER A 317 4.43 10.27 -17.72
C SER A 317 4.78 10.85 -19.09
N GLY A 318 3.91 11.71 -19.63
CA GLY A 318 4.12 12.36 -20.93
C GLY A 318 2.90 12.33 -21.84
N ASN A 319 1.87 11.55 -21.52
CA ASN A 319 0.64 11.52 -22.29
C ASN A 319 -0.27 12.72 -21.91
N PRO A 320 -0.50 13.70 -22.79
CA PRO A 320 -1.28 14.91 -22.46
C PRO A 320 -2.77 14.63 -22.20
N GLY A 321 -3.29 13.49 -22.67
CA GLY A 321 -4.71 13.11 -22.54
C GLY A 321 -5.05 12.19 -21.38
N ASN A 322 -4.07 11.56 -20.73
CA ASN A 322 -4.31 10.65 -19.62
C ASN A 322 -3.36 10.96 -18.45
N SER A 323 -3.95 11.45 -17.37
CA SER A 323 -3.42 11.33 -16.01
C SER A 323 -2.09 12.06 -15.66
N GLY A 324 -1.96 13.35 -15.96
CA GLY A 324 -1.41 14.42 -15.06
C GLY A 324 -0.09 14.25 -14.26
N VAL A 325 0.71 13.18 -14.43
CA VAL A 325 1.96 12.94 -13.68
C VAL A 325 3.14 13.50 -14.46
N THR A 326 3.61 14.66 -14.03
CA THR A 326 4.80 15.31 -14.59
C THR A 326 6.08 14.65 -14.05
N PRO A 327 7.20 14.68 -14.79
CA PRO A 327 8.48 14.18 -14.27
C PRO A 327 8.87 14.82 -12.93
N ARG A 328 8.58 16.11 -12.74
CA ARG A 328 8.75 16.81 -11.45
C ARG A 328 8.01 16.14 -10.30
N THR A 329 6.79 15.66 -10.56
CA THR A 329 5.99 14.92 -9.56
C THR A 329 6.63 13.59 -9.22
N ILE A 330 7.21 12.89 -10.20
CA ILE A 330 7.91 11.61 -9.98
C ILE A 330 9.12 11.82 -9.06
N TRP A 331 9.98 12.79 -9.39
CA TRP A 331 11.17 13.09 -8.59
C TRP A 331 10.83 13.52 -7.16
N SER A 332 9.79 14.36 -7.02
CA SER A 332 9.26 14.74 -5.70
C SER A 332 8.67 13.55 -4.93
N ALA A 333 8.03 12.59 -5.61
CA ALA A 333 7.48 11.39 -4.99
C ALA A 333 8.56 10.60 -4.26
N ILE A 334 9.70 10.39 -4.91
CA ILE A 334 10.84 9.61 -4.40
C ILE A 334 11.88 10.45 -3.63
N GLY A 335 11.60 11.75 -3.41
CA GLY A 335 12.45 12.62 -2.60
C GLY A 335 13.79 12.96 -3.24
N ILE A 336 13.93 12.77 -4.56
CA ILE A 336 15.11 13.20 -5.29
C ILE A 336 14.89 14.65 -5.74
N PRO A 337 15.72 15.59 -5.30
CA PRO A 337 15.54 17.00 -5.66
C PRO A 337 15.93 17.24 -7.12
N LEU A 338 15.26 18.19 -7.78
CA LEU A 338 15.60 18.56 -9.16
C LEU A 338 16.95 19.29 -9.17
N TYR A 339 17.94 18.69 -9.81
CA TYR A 339 19.31 19.24 -9.77
C TYR A 339 19.39 20.57 -10.52
N GLU A 340 18.60 20.77 -11.57
CA GLU A 340 18.57 22.06 -12.30
C GLU A 340 18.18 23.27 -11.44
N SER A 341 17.45 23.06 -10.34
CA SER A 341 17.09 24.13 -9.40
C SER A 341 18.12 24.33 -8.29
N MET A 342 19.21 23.57 -8.29
CA MET A 342 20.29 23.71 -7.30
C MET A 342 21.38 24.67 -7.77
N PRO A 343 22.09 25.33 -6.84
CA PRO A 343 23.21 26.18 -7.21
C PRO A 343 24.32 25.36 -7.92
N PRO A 344 25.12 25.99 -8.80
CA PRO A 344 26.18 25.32 -9.55
C PRO A 344 27.20 24.56 -8.70
N SER A 345 27.43 25.02 -7.46
CA SER A 345 28.28 24.36 -6.46
C SER A 345 27.70 23.03 -5.94
N SER A 346 26.38 22.86 -6.03
CA SER A 346 25.64 21.65 -5.62
C SER A 346 25.31 20.72 -6.79
N LEU A 347 25.41 21.23 -8.02
CA LEU A 347 25.43 20.42 -9.22
C LEU A 347 26.74 19.64 -9.19
N ALA A 348 26.68 18.32 -9.12
CA ALA A 348 27.82 17.41 -9.21
C ALA A 348 28.46 17.40 -10.63
N LEU A 349 28.61 18.59 -11.24
CA LEU A 349 29.26 18.80 -12.53
C LEU A 349 30.71 18.31 -12.51
N TYR A 350 31.33 18.29 -11.32
CA TYR A 350 32.75 17.95 -11.11
C TYR A 350 33.02 17.14 -9.84
N ALA A 351 32.04 16.44 -9.28
CA ALA A 351 32.34 15.54 -8.17
C ALA A 351 33.26 14.42 -8.70
N PHE A 352 34.57 14.56 -8.47
CA PHE A 352 35.54 13.51 -8.72
C PHE A 352 35.03 12.26 -8.00
N THR A 353 34.69 11.23 -8.76
CA THR A 353 34.26 9.96 -8.21
C THR A 353 35.49 9.34 -7.56
N ASP A 354 35.68 9.56 -6.26
CA ASP A 354 36.74 8.88 -5.52
C ASP A 354 36.30 7.42 -5.30
N PRO A 355 36.92 6.43 -5.97
CA PRO A 355 36.54 5.02 -5.82
C PRO A 355 36.77 4.49 -4.40
N ARG A 356 37.45 5.24 -3.53
CA ARG A 356 37.69 4.88 -2.12
C ARG A 356 36.58 5.36 -1.18
N ARG A 357 35.67 6.24 -1.64
CA ARG A 357 34.53 6.67 -0.82
C ARG A 357 33.39 5.66 -0.92
N PRO A 358 32.86 5.16 0.21
CA PRO A 358 31.74 4.23 0.19
C PRO A 358 30.50 4.93 -0.39
N SER A 359 29.87 4.26 -1.36
CA SER A 359 28.59 4.69 -1.92
C SER A 359 27.54 4.80 -0.81
N SER A 360 26.88 5.95 -0.70
CA SER A 360 25.78 6.14 0.24
C SER A 360 24.46 5.53 -0.24
N LEU A 361 24.38 5.13 -1.52
CA LEU A 361 23.23 4.42 -2.07
C LEU A 361 23.40 2.91 -1.97
N ARG A 362 22.31 2.22 -1.64
CA ARG A 362 22.25 0.76 -1.71
C ARG A 362 22.28 0.29 -3.19
N PRO A 363 22.90 -0.87 -3.50
CA PRO A 363 23.00 -1.36 -4.89
C PRO A 363 21.65 -1.46 -5.61
N ILE A 364 20.61 -1.93 -4.92
CA ILE A 364 19.24 -2.02 -5.49
C ILE A 364 18.68 -0.66 -5.93
N VAL A 365 19.01 0.40 -5.20
CA VAL A 365 18.58 1.77 -5.56
C VAL A 365 19.31 2.24 -6.81
N VAL A 366 20.60 1.93 -6.95
CA VAL A 366 21.39 2.21 -8.16
C VAL A 366 20.77 1.52 -9.37
N GLU A 367 20.48 0.21 -9.27
CA GLU A 367 19.82 -0.55 -10.34
C GLU A 367 18.47 0.06 -10.74
N HIS A 368 17.65 0.47 -9.77
CA HIS A 368 16.37 1.12 -10.05
C HIS A 368 16.54 2.48 -10.74
N ILE A 369 17.53 3.30 -10.35
CA ILE A 369 17.83 4.57 -11.02
C ILE A 369 18.28 4.36 -12.47
N LEU A 370 19.10 3.33 -12.71
CA LEU A 370 19.53 2.96 -14.07
C LEU A 370 18.35 2.52 -14.92
N LYS A 371 17.46 1.67 -14.37
CA LYS A 371 16.23 1.27 -15.04
C LYS A 371 15.32 2.47 -15.34
N MET A 372 15.19 3.43 -14.41
CA MET A 372 14.49 4.69 -14.69
C MET A 372 15.13 5.45 -15.86
N ALA A 373 16.46 5.54 -15.89
CA ALA A 373 17.20 6.23 -16.96
C ALA A 373 16.90 5.58 -18.32
N THR A 374 16.91 4.25 -18.40
CA THR A 374 16.52 3.50 -19.60
C THR A 374 15.07 3.82 -19.99
N ILE A 375 14.12 3.73 -19.07
CA ILE A 375 12.70 4.01 -19.39
C ILE A 375 12.52 5.46 -19.88
N PHE A 376 13.19 6.44 -19.26
CA PHE A 376 13.16 7.83 -19.73
C PHE A 376 13.74 7.98 -21.13
N ALA A 377 14.86 7.33 -21.43
CA ALA A 377 15.54 7.42 -22.72
C ALA A 377 14.65 6.90 -23.86
N TYR A 378 14.08 5.72 -23.69
CA TYR A 378 13.30 5.00 -24.71
C TYR A 378 11.81 5.39 -24.73
N SER A 379 11.36 6.34 -23.89
CA SER A 379 9.98 6.79 -23.88
C SER A 379 9.63 7.63 -25.11
N GLU A 380 8.79 7.09 -25.99
CA GLU A 380 8.30 7.76 -27.19
C GLU A 380 7.37 8.94 -26.87
N GLN A 381 6.60 8.86 -25.77
CA GLN A 381 5.66 9.89 -25.33
C GLN A 381 6.33 11.20 -24.90
N ARG A 382 7.66 11.22 -24.74
CA ARG A 382 8.42 12.41 -24.31
C ARG A 382 9.09 13.08 -25.48
N SER A 383 9.16 14.41 -25.44
CA SER A 383 10.08 15.15 -26.28
C SER A 383 11.52 14.76 -25.96
N GLN A 384 12.39 14.83 -26.97
CA GLN A 384 13.81 14.49 -26.79
C GLN A 384 14.46 15.33 -25.67
N ARG A 385 14.15 16.63 -25.60
CA ARG A 385 14.66 17.52 -24.55
C ARG A 385 14.26 17.02 -23.16
N SER A 386 13.01 16.58 -23.00
CA SER A 386 12.51 16.02 -21.74
C SER A 386 13.20 14.70 -21.39
N ALA A 387 13.41 13.80 -22.36
CA ALA A 387 14.13 12.55 -22.15
C ALA A 387 15.57 12.78 -21.68
N VAL A 388 16.33 13.62 -22.40
CA VAL A 388 17.72 13.97 -22.04
C VAL A 388 17.79 14.55 -20.63
N ARG A 389 16.91 15.50 -20.30
CA ARG A 389 16.85 16.13 -18.97
C ARG A 389 16.64 15.10 -17.84
N ASN A 390 15.73 14.14 -18.02
CA ASN A 390 15.45 13.15 -16.99
C ASN A 390 16.57 12.09 -16.88
N VAL A 391 17.21 11.71 -17.99
CA VAL A 391 18.41 10.84 -17.94
C VAL A 391 19.58 11.57 -17.26
N MET A 392 19.77 12.85 -17.53
CA MET A 392 20.74 13.70 -16.83
C MET A 392 20.45 13.80 -15.33
N GLN A 393 19.19 13.89 -14.94
CA GLN A 393 18.78 13.88 -13.53
C GLN A 393 19.20 12.57 -12.84
N CYS A 394 19.08 11.41 -13.50
CA CYS A 394 19.64 10.15 -13.00
C CYS A 394 21.17 10.21 -12.84
N LEU A 395 21.87 10.71 -13.85
CA LEU A 395 23.34 10.87 -13.83
C LEU A 395 23.81 11.75 -12.67
N PHE A 396 23.18 12.90 -12.48
CA PHE A 396 23.52 13.82 -11.39
C PHE A 396 23.25 13.20 -10.02
N HIS A 397 22.16 12.45 -9.89
CA HIS A 397 21.87 11.73 -8.66
C HIS A 397 22.97 10.71 -8.33
N LEU A 398 23.32 9.85 -9.29
CA LEU A 398 24.37 8.84 -9.11
C LEU A 398 25.73 9.46 -8.77
N ARG A 399 26.13 10.52 -9.47
CA ARG A 399 27.38 11.23 -9.21
C ARG A 399 27.44 11.86 -7.82
N ARG A 400 26.32 12.45 -7.35
CA ARG A 400 26.24 13.02 -6.00
C ARG A 400 26.47 11.97 -4.91
N HIS A 401 26.16 10.71 -5.21
CA HIS A 401 26.36 9.58 -4.31
C HIS A 401 27.65 8.79 -4.61
N HIS A 402 28.59 9.38 -5.36
CA HIS A 402 29.90 8.80 -5.71
C HIS A 402 29.81 7.46 -6.46
N ILE A 403 28.75 7.26 -7.24
CA ILE A 403 28.62 6.08 -8.12
C ILE A 403 29.34 6.38 -9.45
N PRO A 404 30.27 5.52 -9.91
CA PRO A 404 30.90 5.67 -11.22
C PRO A 404 29.84 5.58 -12.32
N VAL A 405 30.07 6.26 -13.45
CA VAL A 405 29.11 6.26 -14.56
C VAL A 405 29.08 4.86 -15.17
N PRO A 406 27.96 4.12 -15.09
CA PRO A 406 27.89 2.77 -15.61
C PRO A 406 27.54 2.78 -17.12
N PRO A 407 27.95 1.76 -17.89
CA PRO A 407 27.66 1.64 -19.32
C PRO A 407 26.16 1.71 -19.67
N GLU A 408 25.28 1.23 -18.80
CA GLU A 408 23.83 1.29 -19.01
C GLU A 408 23.34 2.74 -19.09
N LEU A 409 23.93 3.62 -18.29
CA LEU A 409 23.58 5.03 -18.26
C LEU A 409 24.12 5.78 -19.49
N THR A 410 25.33 5.46 -19.94
CA THR A 410 25.90 6.04 -21.17
C THR A 410 25.11 5.60 -22.40
N ARG A 411 24.62 4.36 -22.44
CA ARG A 411 23.70 3.90 -23.50
C ARG A 411 22.37 4.64 -23.44
N ALA A 412 21.77 4.80 -22.26
CA ALA A 412 20.53 5.55 -22.10
C ALA A 412 20.68 7.02 -22.54
N ILE A 413 21.79 7.67 -22.19
CA ILE A 413 22.02 9.07 -22.54
C ILE A 413 22.34 9.26 -24.02
N THR A 414 23.06 8.32 -24.61
CA THR A 414 23.31 8.26 -26.06
C THR A 414 22.01 8.08 -26.82
N HIS A 415 21.14 7.17 -26.36
CA HIS A 415 19.84 6.98 -26.99
C HIS A 415 18.98 8.25 -26.92
N ALA A 416 18.83 8.82 -25.72
CA ALA A 416 18.04 10.04 -25.51
C ALA A 416 18.60 11.26 -26.29
N GLY A 417 19.93 11.44 -26.28
CA GLY A 417 20.61 12.63 -26.79
C GLY A 417 20.94 12.61 -28.28
N ILE A 418 21.27 11.43 -28.81
CA ILE A 418 21.80 11.24 -30.16
C ILE A 418 20.85 10.37 -30.98
N THR A 419 20.62 9.11 -30.59
CA THR A 419 19.86 8.14 -31.39
C THR A 419 18.45 8.63 -31.72
N ARG A 420 17.74 9.24 -30.75
CA ARG A 420 16.40 9.79 -31.02
C ARG A 420 16.39 10.91 -32.06
N LYS A 421 17.45 11.74 -32.14
CA LYS A 421 17.57 12.75 -33.21
C LYS A 421 17.79 12.11 -34.57
N ILE A 422 18.64 11.09 -34.62
CA ILE A 422 18.91 10.32 -35.84
C ILE A 422 17.62 9.67 -36.34
N LEU A 423 16.88 8.98 -35.45
CA LEU A 423 15.59 8.36 -35.78
C LEU A 423 14.55 9.39 -36.25
N SER A 424 14.54 10.59 -35.67
CA SER A 424 13.68 11.70 -36.12
C SER A 424 14.22 12.45 -37.35
N ARG A 425 15.22 11.91 -38.06
CA ARG A 425 15.86 12.52 -39.23
C ARG A 425 16.43 13.93 -38.99
N GLY A 426 16.82 14.21 -37.75
CA GLY A 426 17.28 15.53 -37.33
C GLY A 426 18.80 15.65 -37.24
N TRP A 427 19.26 16.90 -37.26
CA TRP A 427 20.64 17.27 -36.96
C TRP A 427 21.00 17.03 -35.49
N VAL A 428 22.19 16.49 -35.22
CA VAL A 428 22.72 16.29 -33.87
C VAL A 428 23.74 17.38 -33.53
N ALA A 429 23.45 18.19 -32.50
CA ALA A 429 24.31 19.31 -32.09
C ALA A 429 25.69 18.84 -31.59
N ARG A 430 26.76 19.50 -32.05
CA ARG A 430 28.16 19.12 -31.78
C ARG A 430 28.51 19.20 -30.30
N GLU A 431 28.00 20.19 -29.58
CA GLU A 431 28.23 20.36 -28.14
C GLU A 431 27.68 19.16 -27.36
N ARG A 432 26.51 18.67 -27.76
CA ARG A 432 25.87 17.50 -27.13
C ARG A 432 26.69 16.24 -27.39
N VAL A 433 27.15 16.03 -28.62
CA VAL A 433 27.99 14.88 -28.99
C VAL A 433 29.27 14.90 -28.15
N LYS A 434 30.01 16.01 -28.17
CA LYS A 434 31.25 16.17 -27.39
C LYS A 434 31.04 15.87 -25.90
N TRP A 435 29.90 16.30 -25.33
CA TRP A 435 29.59 16.02 -23.94
C TRP A 435 29.26 14.54 -23.69
N VAL A 436 28.45 13.89 -24.54
CA VAL A 436 28.12 12.45 -24.41
C VAL A 436 29.36 11.59 -24.60
N LEU A 437 30.23 11.91 -25.56
CA LEU A 437 31.47 11.18 -25.82
C LEU A 437 32.40 11.12 -24.60
N LYS A 438 32.52 12.21 -23.84
CA LYS A 438 33.27 12.23 -22.58
C LYS A 438 32.73 11.23 -21.55
N LEU A 439 31.42 11.00 -21.54
CA LEU A 439 30.79 10.03 -20.64
C LEU A 439 31.05 8.59 -21.12
N ILE A 440 30.92 8.35 -22.43
CA ILE A 440 31.19 7.05 -23.04
C ILE A 440 32.65 6.65 -22.82
N GLU A 441 33.59 7.57 -23.06
CA GLU A 441 35.01 7.33 -22.84
C GLU A 441 35.31 6.91 -21.39
N GLN A 442 34.66 7.56 -20.42
CA GLN A 442 34.82 7.23 -18.99
C GLN A 442 34.25 5.87 -18.59
N ALA A 443 33.18 5.41 -19.23
CA ALA A 443 32.44 4.21 -18.82
C ALA A 443 32.72 2.97 -19.69
N GLU A 444 32.93 3.17 -20.99
CA GLU A 444 33.02 2.12 -22.02
C GLU A 444 34.36 2.18 -22.79
N GLY A 445 35.16 3.24 -22.63
CA GLY A 445 36.50 3.38 -23.22
C GLY A 445 36.54 4.22 -24.51
N THR A 446 37.76 4.64 -24.87
CA THR A 446 38.02 5.57 -25.99
C THR A 446 37.60 4.99 -27.35
N ASP A 447 37.76 3.69 -27.58
CA ASP A 447 37.40 3.06 -28.87
C ASP A 447 35.90 3.16 -29.18
N VAL A 448 35.06 2.96 -28.15
CA VAL A 448 33.59 3.08 -28.27
C VAL A 448 33.22 4.53 -28.55
N ALA A 449 33.86 5.48 -27.85
CA ALA A 449 33.63 6.91 -28.07
C ALA A 449 34.00 7.34 -29.50
N LEU A 450 35.16 6.93 -30.02
CA LEU A 450 35.59 7.23 -31.40
C LEU A 450 34.64 6.64 -32.44
N THR A 451 34.11 5.45 -32.19
CA THR A 451 33.14 4.81 -33.08
C THR A 451 31.84 5.60 -33.15
N VAL A 452 31.33 6.04 -31.99
CA VAL A 452 30.13 6.88 -31.91
C VAL A 452 30.34 8.24 -32.59
N ASP A 453 31.50 8.86 -32.41
CA ASP A 453 31.82 10.15 -33.06
C ASP A 453 31.79 10.04 -34.59
N LYS A 454 32.45 9.02 -35.14
CA LYS A 454 32.44 8.73 -36.60
C LYS A 454 31.03 8.52 -37.14
N LEU A 455 30.20 7.77 -36.43
CA LEU A 455 28.81 7.52 -36.81
C LEU A 455 27.98 8.81 -36.85
N VAL A 456 28.13 9.67 -35.84
CA VAL A 456 27.39 10.94 -35.78
C VAL A 456 27.90 11.94 -36.82
N ALA A 457 29.21 12.00 -37.07
CA ALA A 457 29.79 12.83 -38.11
C ALA A 457 29.27 12.43 -39.50
N GLY A 458 29.29 11.13 -39.83
CA GLY A 458 28.74 10.62 -41.09
C GLY A 458 27.24 10.89 -41.25
N TRP A 459 26.47 10.75 -40.16
CA TRP A 459 25.05 11.10 -40.18
C TRP A 459 24.80 12.59 -40.46
N ASN A 460 25.48 13.48 -39.72
CA ASN A 460 25.32 14.91 -39.89
C ASN A 460 25.76 15.37 -41.30
N GLN A 461 26.83 14.79 -41.85
CA GLN A 461 27.23 15.04 -43.24
C GLN A 461 26.09 14.67 -44.21
N GLY A 462 25.51 13.47 -44.07
CA GLY A 462 24.39 13.05 -44.91
C GLY A 462 23.11 13.89 -44.73
N VAL A 463 22.86 14.46 -43.55
CA VAL A 463 21.79 15.45 -43.34
C VAL A 463 22.11 16.76 -44.07
N SER A 464 23.35 17.24 -43.97
CA SER A 464 23.83 18.44 -44.68
C SER A 464 23.65 18.29 -46.19
N ASP A 465 24.11 17.18 -46.76
CA ASP A 465 24.05 16.92 -48.20
C ASP A 465 22.60 16.92 -48.71
N ARG A 466 21.65 16.37 -47.94
CA ARG A 466 20.23 16.38 -48.28
C ARG A 466 19.60 17.76 -48.23
N VAL A 467 20.00 18.58 -47.25
CA VAL A 467 19.52 19.98 -47.15
C VAL A 467 20.06 20.77 -48.33
N SER A 468 21.36 20.67 -48.63
CA SER A 468 21.97 21.31 -49.80
C SER A 468 21.32 20.88 -51.12
N LEU A 469 21.02 19.59 -51.32
CA LEU A 469 20.29 19.10 -52.49
C LEU A 469 18.87 19.68 -52.57
N ARG A 470 18.16 19.79 -51.46
CA ARG A 470 16.83 20.39 -51.43
C ARG A 470 16.87 21.88 -51.78
N ASP A 471 17.83 22.62 -51.24
CA ASP A 471 17.99 24.05 -51.49
C ASP A 471 18.36 24.30 -52.96
N THR A 472 19.26 23.49 -53.53
CA THR A 472 19.59 23.58 -54.98
C THR A 472 18.41 23.24 -55.89
N ASN A 473 17.58 22.24 -55.54
CA ASN A 473 16.38 21.91 -56.30
C ASN A 473 15.30 23.00 -56.17
N PHE A 474 15.13 23.57 -54.98
CA PHE A 474 14.22 24.70 -54.78
C PHE A 474 14.66 25.94 -55.56
N VAL A 475 15.95 26.27 -55.59
CA VAL A 475 16.50 27.37 -56.41
C VAL A 475 16.30 27.10 -57.91
N ARG A 476 16.41 25.84 -58.36
CA ARG A 476 16.14 25.45 -59.75
C ARG A 476 14.64 25.53 -60.13
N GLU A 477 13.75 25.15 -59.23
CA GLU A 477 12.29 25.23 -59.44
C GLU A 477 11.74 26.65 -59.31
N SER A 478 12.37 27.48 -58.46
CA SER A 478 12.02 28.89 -58.25
C SER A 478 12.62 29.83 -59.32
N ASN A 479 13.44 29.30 -60.22
CA ASN A 479 14.02 30.04 -61.34
C ASN A 479 13.23 29.73 -62.63
N PRO A 480 12.18 30.50 -62.97
CA PRO A 480 11.30 30.22 -64.11
C PRO A 480 11.97 30.34 -65.48
N LEU A 481 13.22 30.81 -65.56
CA LEU A 481 13.92 31.07 -66.82
C LEU A 481 15.02 30.06 -67.16
N ARG A 482 15.34 29.08 -66.29
CA ARG A 482 16.38 28.05 -66.53
C ARG A 482 17.72 28.57 -67.11
N VAL A 483 18.09 29.82 -66.88
CA VAL A 483 19.40 30.36 -67.26
C VAL A 483 20.37 30.15 -66.10
N GLY A 484 21.55 29.60 -66.41
CA GLY A 484 22.63 29.36 -65.45
C GLY A 484 23.17 30.64 -64.82
N PRO A 485 24.10 30.54 -63.84
CA PRO A 485 24.68 31.72 -63.21
C PRO A 485 25.32 32.61 -64.29
N ILE A 486 24.97 33.89 -64.27
CA ILE A 486 25.59 34.92 -65.12
C ILE A 486 26.93 35.24 -64.46
N ASP A 487 28.01 35.10 -65.23
CA ASP A 487 29.40 35.42 -64.84
C ASP A 487 29.56 36.89 -64.39
#